data_AF-A0A0V1NS69-F1
#
_entry.id   AF-A0A0V1NS69-F1
#
_cell.length_a   1.000
_cell.length_b   1.000
_cell.length_c   1.000
_cell.angle_alpha   90.00
_cell.angle_beta   90.00
_cell.angle_gamma   90.00
#
_symmetry.space_group_name_H-M   'P 1'
#
loop_
_entity.id
_entity.type
_entity.pdbx_description
1 polymer ?
#
loop_
_entity_poly.entity_id
_entity_poly.type
_entity_poly.pdbx_seq_one_letter_code
_entity_poly.pdbx_strand_id
1 'polypeptide(L)'
;MDLEFVLQALAILFHVFFMVLYPPISCFLVYKLLTGGYFTMLLGYLIWLIYDWQTPSQGSRLSMFLRRAYYMKLCQQYFPITLRKTAELDPSKNYIIGHHPHGILSFGATNFCQDYSGFSSLFPGMQSYLSTLKMNFWFPIRREYFEFLGVTDCSKNSIHYLISQPKKGTAVAVVIGGAEEALEAHPGKHRVVLKSRKGFIKLALHCGNYLIANHPHGITAAGLFANFLTEATGFSDAYPGITTYPGTLDINFLFPFRREYMLMLGAISCGRESVKYMLSKPAGGHAVVLAVGGAEEALEAHPGASRIILKSRKGFVRLALICGASLVPSYSFGEVDVFNQISNEKGSLLRRMQDWFRKIATFSTPIFYGSYIFLPYRRPICTVVGRPIDVEKCEDPTQEQIDRLHEIYVNELLTLFNTYKVSYGLPESAQLEIL
;
A
#
# COMPACT_ATOMS: atom_id res chain seq x y z
N MET A 1 -11.37 38.15 -39.91
CA MET A 1 -11.11 37.04 -38.99
C MET A 1 -12.40 36.81 -38.23
N ASP A 2 -12.89 35.57 -38.15
CA ASP A 2 -14.10 35.24 -37.40
C ASP A 2 -13.90 35.55 -35.90
N LEU A 3 -14.86 36.25 -35.28
CA LEU A 3 -14.80 36.61 -33.86
C LEU A 3 -14.70 35.36 -32.98
N GLU A 4 -15.38 34.28 -33.37
CA GLU A 4 -15.34 33.02 -32.62
C GLU A 4 -13.92 32.45 -32.62
N PHE A 5 -13.28 32.37 -33.79
CA PHE A 5 -11.89 31.94 -33.91
C PHE A 5 -10.94 32.82 -33.08
N VAL A 6 -11.11 34.15 -33.09
CA VAL A 6 -10.27 35.06 -32.31
C VAL A 6 -10.38 34.77 -30.81
N LEU A 7 -11.59 34.56 -30.30
CA LEU A 7 -11.81 34.22 -28.88
C LEU A 7 -11.20 32.87 -28.52
N GLN A 8 -11.35 31.86 -29.37
CA GLN A 8 -10.74 30.54 -29.19
C GLN A 8 -9.20 30.62 -29.20
N ALA A 9 -8.62 31.35 -30.15
CA ALA A 9 -7.18 31.55 -30.25
C ALA A 9 -6.61 32.29 -29.03
N LEU A 10 -7.29 33.36 -28.57
CA LEU A 10 -6.92 34.07 -27.35
C LEU A 10 -6.98 33.18 -26.12
N ALA A 11 -7.98 32.29 -26.04
CA ALA A 11 -8.09 31.33 -24.95
C ALA A 11 -6.91 30.34 -24.94
N ILE A 12 -6.53 29.78 -26.09
CA ILE A 12 -5.36 28.90 -26.19
C ILE A 12 -4.06 29.64 -25.90
N LEU A 13 -3.90 30.86 -26.41
CA LEU A 13 -2.72 31.68 -26.11
C LEU A 13 -2.60 31.96 -24.61
N PHE A 14 -3.71 32.30 -23.95
CA PHE A 14 -3.75 32.44 -22.50
C PHE A 14 -3.37 31.12 -21.81
N HIS A 15 -3.87 29.97 -22.25
CA HIS A 15 -3.50 28.66 -21.69
C HIS A 15 -2.00 28.37 -21.82
N VAL A 16 -1.43 28.56 -23.02
CA VAL A 16 -0.01 28.31 -23.32
C VAL A 16 0.87 29.27 -22.50
N PHE A 17 0.50 30.56 -22.47
CA PHE A 17 1.18 31.57 -21.66
C PHE A 17 1.14 31.20 -20.18
N PHE A 18 -0.03 30.77 -19.69
CA PHE A 18 -0.19 30.31 -18.32
C PHE A 18 0.67 29.07 -18.00
N MET A 19 0.84 28.17 -18.95
CA MET A 19 1.66 26.96 -18.78
C MET A 19 3.17 27.24 -18.80
N VAL A 20 3.63 28.16 -19.66
CA VAL A 20 5.06 28.36 -19.94
C VAL A 20 5.62 29.60 -19.23
N LEU A 21 4.90 30.71 -19.27
CA LEU A 21 5.38 32.03 -18.83
C LEU A 21 4.87 32.43 -17.44
N TYR A 22 3.91 31.70 -16.89
CA TYR A 22 3.42 32.00 -15.54
C TYR A 22 4.43 31.78 -14.41
N PRO A 23 5.29 30.74 -14.42
CA PRO A 23 6.31 30.57 -13.38
C PRO A 23 7.18 31.83 -13.14
N PRO A 24 7.80 32.46 -14.15
CA PRO A 24 8.57 33.69 -13.91
C PRO A 24 7.69 34.87 -13.49
N ILE A 25 6.43 34.95 -13.97
CA ILE A 25 5.50 36.01 -13.54
C ILE A 25 5.13 35.86 -12.07
N SER A 26 4.90 34.62 -11.61
CA SER A 26 4.62 34.32 -10.21
C SER A 26 5.79 34.70 -9.31
N CYS A 27 7.03 34.38 -9.72
CA CYS A 27 8.23 34.84 -9.02
C CYS A 27 8.34 36.38 -8.98
N PHE A 28 8.07 37.04 -10.10
CA PHE A 28 8.07 38.51 -10.17
C PHE A 28 6.99 39.14 -9.27
N LEU A 29 5.79 38.56 -9.21
CA LEU A 29 4.72 39.02 -8.33
C LEU A 29 5.13 38.91 -6.86
N VAL A 30 5.71 37.77 -6.45
CA VAL A 30 6.24 37.58 -5.09
C VAL A 30 7.32 38.63 -4.77
N TYR A 31 8.24 38.88 -5.70
CA TYR A 31 9.25 39.93 -5.57
C TYR A 31 8.60 41.32 -5.38
N LYS A 32 7.58 41.66 -6.20
CA LYS A 32 6.86 42.94 -6.07
C LYS A 32 6.10 43.07 -4.76
N LEU A 33 5.51 41.98 -4.24
CA LEU A 33 4.85 41.97 -2.95
C LEU A 33 5.86 42.16 -1.80
N LEU A 34 7.05 41.59 -1.91
CA LEU A 34 8.16 41.78 -0.97
C LEU A 34 8.66 43.23 -0.96
N THR A 35 8.94 43.82 -2.14
CA THR A 35 9.55 45.15 -2.22
C THR A 35 8.53 46.30 -2.21
N GLY A 36 7.25 46.02 -2.42
CA GLY A 36 6.19 47.02 -2.63
C GLY A 36 5.39 47.40 -1.39
N GLY A 37 5.80 46.96 -0.19
CA GLY A 37 5.08 47.27 1.05
C GLY A 37 3.88 46.37 1.36
N TYR A 38 3.63 45.33 0.55
CA TYR A 38 2.53 44.37 0.75
C TYR A 38 2.96 43.13 1.55
N PHE A 39 3.95 43.28 2.44
CA PHE A 39 4.55 42.18 3.18
C PHE A 39 3.53 41.43 4.04
N THR A 40 2.54 42.11 4.63
CA THR A 40 1.49 41.48 5.44
C THR A 40 0.60 40.54 4.63
N MET A 41 0.25 40.91 3.39
CA MET A 41 -0.50 40.05 2.48
C MET A 41 0.32 38.82 2.07
N LEU A 42 1.60 39.04 1.74
CA LEU A 42 2.50 37.95 1.41
C LEU A 42 2.69 37.00 2.59
N LEU A 43 2.88 37.52 3.81
CA LEU A 43 3.03 36.72 5.01
C LEU A 43 1.78 35.87 5.27
N GLY A 44 0.59 36.46 5.15
CA GLY A 44 -0.67 35.72 5.26
C GLY A 44 -0.78 34.60 4.23
N TYR A 45 -0.41 34.87 2.98
CA TYR A 45 -0.38 33.86 1.92
C TYR A 45 0.64 32.75 2.20
N LEU A 46 1.84 33.08 2.68
CA LEU A 46 2.87 32.08 3.03
C LEU A 46 2.45 31.19 4.19
N ILE A 47 1.80 31.75 5.22
CA ILE A 47 1.24 30.97 6.33
C ILE A 47 0.19 29.99 5.80
N TRP A 48 -0.72 30.47 4.96
CA TRP A 48 -1.71 29.63 4.31
C TRP A 48 -1.07 28.56 3.42
N LEU A 49 -0.02 28.90 2.67
CA LEU A 49 0.69 27.98 1.78
C LEU A 49 1.42 26.88 2.57
N ILE A 50 2.00 27.21 3.73
CA ILE A 50 2.62 26.22 4.64
C ILE A 50 1.56 25.27 5.18
N TYR A 51 0.44 25.80 5.66
CA TYR A 51 -0.68 25.00 6.15
C TYR A 51 -1.24 24.09 5.05
N ASP A 52 -1.38 24.61 3.85
CA ASP A 52 -2.02 23.93 2.73
C ASP A 52 -1.06 23.09 1.88
N TRP A 53 0.24 23.08 2.16
CA TRP A 53 1.28 22.64 1.21
C TRP A 53 1.00 21.27 0.55
N GLN A 54 0.39 20.34 1.28
CA GLN A 54 0.14 18.96 0.86
C GLN A 54 -1.11 18.76 -0.02
N THR A 55 -1.99 19.75 -0.19
CA THR A 55 -3.28 19.61 -0.89
C THR A 55 -3.18 19.04 -2.32
N PRO A 56 -2.21 19.45 -3.17
CA PRO A 56 -2.00 18.83 -4.49
C PRO A 56 -1.71 17.33 -4.45
N SER A 57 -1.14 16.85 -3.34
CA SER A 57 -0.85 15.44 -3.09
C SER A 57 -2.03 14.69 -2.45
N GLN A 58 -3.09 15.39 -2.02
CA GLN A 58 -4.16 14.86 -1.17
C GLN A 58 -5.58 15.17 -1.67
N GLY A 59 -5.83 15.23 -2.98
CA GLY A 59 -7.22 15.33 -3.48
C GLY A 59 -7.58 16.61 -4.21
N SER A 60 -6.71 17.63 -4.23
CA SER A 60 -6.95 18.88 -4.95
C SER A 60 -8.19 19.66 -4.41
N ARG A 61 -8.54 20.80 -5.02
CA ARG A 61 -9.71 21.63 -4.65
C ARG A 61 -10.73 21.73 -5.77
N LEU A 62 -11.02 20.61 -6.38
CA LEU A 62 -11.80 20.51 -7.60
C LEU A 62 -13.09 21.35 -7.56
N SER A 63 -13.24 22.24 -8.54
CA SER A 63 -14.39 23.15 -8.70
C SER A 63 -15.06 22.91 -10.04
N MET A 64 -16.28 22.36 -10.03
CA MET A 64 -17.07 22.16 -11.24
C MET A 64 -17.45 23.46 -11.94
N PHE A 65 -17.54 24.57 -11.19
CA PHE A 65 -17.75 25.90 -11.76
C PHE A 65 -16.60 26.29 -12.70
N LEU A 66 -15.34 26.10 -12.28
CA LEU A 66 -14.17 26.41 -13.10
C LEU A 66 -13.97 25.42 -14.25
N ARG A 67 -14.25 24.12 -14.03
CA ARG A 67 -14.22 23.11 -15.11
C ARG A 67 -15.26 23.33 -16.21
N ARG A 68 -16.33 24.08 -15.89
CA ARG A 68 -17.42 24.49 -16.79
C ARG A 68 -17.40 26.00 -17.07
N ALA A 69 -16.29 26.68 -16.82
CA ALA A 69 -16.16 28.09 -17.17
C ALA A 69 -16.10 28.25 -18.70
N TYR A 70 -16.71 29.31 -19.23
CA TYR A 70 -16.80 29.55 -20.68
C TYR A 70 -15.43 29.50 -21.39
N TYR A 71 -14.37 29.97 -20.73
CA TYR A 71 -13.00 29.87 -21.23
C TYR A 71 -12.57 28.42 -21.56
N MET A 72 -12.99 27.41 -20.78
CA MET A 72 -12.69 26.00 -21.08
C MET A 72 -13.43 25.50 -22.32
N LYS A 73 -14.64 26.02 -22.58
CA LYS A 73 -15.38 25.75 -23.83
C LYS A 73 -14.60 26.22 -25.04
N LEU A 74 -14.08 27.44 -24.99
CA LEU A 74 -13.28 28.03 -26.07
C LEU A 74 -12.03 27.18 -26.35
N CYS A 75 -11.32 26.74 -25.31
CA CYS A 75 -10.17 25.84 -25.45
C CYS A 75 -10.56 24.48 -26.08
N GLN A 76 -11.69 23.91 -25.68
CA GLN A 76 -12.20 22.66 -26.24
C GLN A 76 -12.56 22.79 -27.72
N GLN A 77 -13.19 23.90 -28.12
CA GLN A 77 -13.65 24.17 -29.49
C GLN A 77 -12.50 24.48 -30.46
N TYR A 78 -11.38 25.04 -29.98
CA TYR A 78 -10.21 25.30 -30.83
C TYR A 78 -9.58 24.01 -31.40
N PHE A 79 -9.52 22.94 -30.60
CA PHE A 79 -8.93 21.63 -30.97
C PHE A 79 -9.98 20.51 -31.15
N PRO A 80 -11.23 20.86 -31.47
CA PRO A 80 -12.46 20.10 -31.18
C PRO A 80 -12.27 18.83 -30.33
N ILE A 81 -11.90 18.99 -29.06
CA ILE A 81 -11.53 17.85 -28.19
C ILE A 81 -12.78 17.05 -27.83
N THR A 82 -12.82 15.76 -28.15
CA THR A 82 -13.93 14.85 -27.82
C THR A 82 -13.47 13.67 -26.96
N LEU A 83 -14.34 13.22 -26.05
CA LEU A 83 -14.14 11.99 -25.27
C LEU A 83 -15.18 10.95 -25.72
N ARG A 84 -14.72 9.75 -26.12
CA ARG A 84 -15.60 8.64 -26.52
C ARG A 84 -15.54 7.54 -25.47
N LYS A 85 -16.69 7.19 -24.90
CA LYS A 85 -16.84 6.08 -23.96
C LYS A 85 -17.02 4.78 -24.74
N THR A 86 -16.18 3.79 -24.46
CA THR A 86 -16.23 2.45 -25.07
C THR A 86 -16.49 1.33 -24.07
N ALA A 87 -16.45 1.64 -22.77
CA ALA A 87 -16.70 0.70 -21.69
C ALA A 87 -17.38 1.42 -20.52
N GLU A 88 -18.17 0.67 -19.76
CA GLU A 88 -18.70 1.12 -18.48
C GLU A 88 -17.62 1.08 -17.40
N LEU A 89 -17.58 2.10 -16.55
CA LEU A 89 -16.76 2.12 -15.35
C LEU A 89 -17.71 2.08 -14.14
N ASP A 90 -17.56 1.04 -13.32
CA ASP A 90 -18.32 0.87 -12.08
C ASP A 90 -17.96 1.99 -11.07
N PRO A 91 -18.90 2.86 -10.68
CA PRO A 91 -18.64 3.98 -9.78
C PRO A 91 -18.36 3.54 -8.33
N SER A 92 -18.56 2.26 -8.00
CA SER A 92 -18.13 1.69 -6.70
C SER A 92 -16.62 1.39 -6.64
N LYS A 93 -15.87 1.66 -7.72
CA LYS A 93 -14.43 1.43 -7.82
C LYS A 93 -13.67 2.72 -8.13
N ASN A 94 -12.36 2.68 -7.85
CA ASN A 94 -11.42 3.72 -8.20
C ASN A 94 -10.52 3.23 -9.36
N TYR A 95 -10.09 4.15 -10.21
CA TYR A 95 -9.38 3.83 -11.46
C TYR A 95 -8.14 4.69 -11.64
N ILE A 96 -7.09 4.08 -12.17
CA ILE A 96 -5.96 4.80 -12.77
C ILE A 96 -6.11 4.71 -14.29
N ILE A 97 -6.25 5.86 -14.94
CA ILE A 97 -6.39 5.98 -16.39
C ILE A 97 -5.01 6.29 -16.99
N GLY A 98 -4.41 5.35 -17.72
CA GLY A 98 -3.19 5.59 -18.48
C GLY A 98 -3.49 6.37 -19.75
N HIS A 99 -3.12 7.66 -19.81
CA HIS A 99 -3.33 8.51 -20.98
C HIS A 99 -2.08 8.57 -21.86
N HIS A 100 -2.28 8.40 -23.17
CA HIS A 100 -1.28 8.57 -24.21
C HIS A 100 -1.93 9.17 -25.48
N PRO A 101 -1.16 9.88 -26.32
CA PRO A 101 0.23 10.29 -26.12
C PRO A 101 0.35 11.53 -25.22
N HIS A 102 1.53 11.79 -24.65
CA HIS A 102 1.79 12.98 -23.83
C HIS A 102 1.73 14.26 -24.66
N GLY A 103 2.33 14.31 -25.86
CA GLY A 103 2.49 15.56 -26.60
C GLY A 103 3.25 16.63 -25.80
N ILE A 104 3.56 17.78 -26.40
CA ILE A 104 4.34 18.82 -25.71
C ILE A 104 3.56 19.45 -24.53
N LEU A 105 2.28 19.78 -24.74
CA LEU A 105 1.38 20.35 -23.72
C LEU A 105 0.18 19.46 -23.36
N SER A 106 0.05 18.30 -24.00
CA SER A 106 -1.01 17.32 -23.71
C SER A 106 -2.44 17.87 -23.69
N PHE A 107 -2.87 18.66 -24.67
CA PHE A 107 -4.23 19.20 -24.69
C PHE A 107 -5.32 18.11 -24.61
N GLY A 108 -5.06 16.89 -25.13
CA GLY A 108 -5.95 15.74 -24.98
C GLY A 108 -6.18 15.30 -23.53
N ALA A 109 -5.19 15.44 -22.65
CA ALA A 109 -5.32 15.10 -21.23
C ALA A 109 -6.25 16.07 -20.48
N THR A 110 -6.57 17.23 -21.06
CA THR A 110 -7.51 18.19 -20.46
C THR A 110 -8.91 17.62 -20.31
N ASN A 111 -9.28 16.57 -21.05
CA ASN A 111 -10.52 15.80 -20.86
C ASN A 111 -10.78 15.38 -19.41
N PHE A 112 -9.73 15.26 -18.59
CA PHE A 112 -9.85 14.86 -17.18
C PHE A 112 -9.90 16.05 -16.21
N CYS A 113 -9.67 17.28 -16.66
CA CYS A 113 -9.66 18.50 -15.83
C CYS A 113 -10.57 19.63 -16.35
N GLN A 114 -11.36 19.38 -17.40
CA GLN A 114 -12.49 20.20 -17.85
C GLN A 114 -13.69 19.29 -18.17
N ASP A 115 -14.89 19.85 -18.29
CA ASP A 115 -16.12 19.04 -18.43
C ASP A 115 -16.87 19.28 -19.75
N TYR A 116 -16.27 19.94 -20.75
CA TYR A 116 -16.92 20.17 -22.04
C TYR A 116 -16.83 19.00 -23.03
N SER A 117 -15.94 18.04 -22.78
CA SER A 117 -15.95 16.75 -23.46
C SER A 117 -16.88 15.72 -22.80
N GLY A 118 -17.57 16.11 -21.73
CA GLY A 118 -18.65 15.33 -21.13
C GLY A 118 -18.22 14.20 -20.21
N PHE A 119 -17.05 14.26 -19.56
CA PHE A 119 -16.61 13.18 -18.65
C PHE A 119 -17.68 12.89 -17.58
N SER A 120 -18.21 13.92 -16.90
CA SER A 120 -19.21 13.71 -15.84
C SER A 120 -20.53 13.12 -16.34
N SER A 121 -20.92 13.42 -17.58
CA SER A 121 -22.10 12.82 -18.22
C SER A 121 -21.85 11.40 -18.73
N LEU A 122 -20.64 11.10 -19.21
CA LEU A 122 -20.28 9.78 -19.72
C LEU A 122 -20.08 8.77 -18.59
N PHE A 123 -19.56 9.22 -17.44
CA PHE A 123 -19.29 8.41 -16.25
C PHE A 123 -19.99 9.00 -15.03
N PRO A 124 -21.33 8.84 -14.92
CA PRO A 124 -22.08 9.38 -13.79
C PRO A 124 -21.62 8.76 -12.47
N GLY A 125 -21.51 9.60 -11.43
CA GLY A 125 -21.00 9.18 -10.12
C GLY A 125 -19.48 9.08 -10.03
N MET A 126 -18.75 9.36 -11.12
CA MET A 126 -17.28 9.40 -11.12
C MET A 126 -16.72 10.81 -11.10
N GLN A 127 -15.58 10.96 -10.42
CA GLN A 127 -14.79 12.18 -10.35
C GLN A 127 -13.44 11.98 -11.02
N SER A 128 -13.17 12.73 -12.09
CA SER A 128 -11.86 12.71 -12.76
C SER A 128 -10.85 13.65 -12.12
N TYR A 129 -9.59 13.21 -12.06
CA TYR A 129 -8.41 13.99 -11.73
C TYR A 129 -7.37 13.84 -12.83
N LEU A 130 -6.56 14.87 -13.05
CA LEU A 130 -5.40 14.80 -13.94
C LEU A 130 -4.12 14.95 -13.11
N SER A 131 -3.19 14.02 -13.19
CA SER A 131 -1.93 14.11 -12.46
C SER A 131 -0.81 14.70 -13.33
N THR A 132 -0.04 15.63 -12.74
CA THR A 132 1.07 16.33 -13.40
C THR A 132 2.29 16.46 -12.47
N LEU A 133 3.40 16.97 -13.02
CA LEU A 133 4.66 17.12 -12.30
C LEU A 133 4.51 18.02 -11.06
N LYS A 134 5.08 17.56 -9.93
CA LYS A 134 5.05 18.27 -8.64
C LYS A 134 5.51 19.74 -8.71
N MET A 135 6.45 20.06 -9.59
CA MET A 135 6.97 21.42 -9.79
C MET A 135 5.87 22.43 -10.16
N ASN A 136 4.78 21.99 -10.81
CA ASN A 136 3.66 22.86 -11.18
C ASN A 136 2.97 23.50 -9.97
N PHE A 137 3.13 22.93 -8.76
CA PHE A 137 2.50 23.39 -7.53
C PHE A 137 3.40 24.25 -6.64
N TRP A 138 4.62 24.60 -7.11
CA TRP A 138 5.53 25.49 -6.37
C TRP A 138 5.26 26.98 -6.63
N PHE A 139 4.53 27.32 -7.69
CA PHE A 139 4.30 28.69 -8.11
C PHE A 139 2.93 29.16 -7.61
N PRO A 140 2.87 30.21 -6.77
CA PRO A 140 1.62 30.84 -6.33
C PRO A 140 0.69 31.19 -7.49
N ILE A 141 -0.63 31.13 -7.25
CA ILE A 141 -1.76 31.29 -8.18
C ILE A 141 -1.86 30.19 -9.25
N ARG A 142 -0.73 29.74 -9.81
CA ARG A 142 -0.70 28.58 -10.73
C ARG A 142 -1.15 27.32 -10.02
N ARG A 143 -0.63 27.13 -8.81
CA ARG A 143 -0.99 26.03 -7.92
C ARG A 143 -2.51 25.95 -7.74
N GLU A 144 -3.13 27.04 -7.32
CA GLU A 144 -4.55 27.13 -7.01
C GLU A 144 -5.41 26.93 -8.25
N TYR A 145 -5.01 27.53 -9.37
CA TYR A 145 -5.68 27.28 -10.65
C TYR A 145 -5.70 25.79 -11.00
N PHE A 146 -4.55 25.10 -10.90
CA PHE A 146 -4.51 23.66 -11.13
C PHE A 146 -5.35 22.88 -10.12
N GLU A 147 -5.31 23.28 -8.86
CA GLU A 147 -6.08 22.61 -7.83
C GLU A 147 -7.60 22.74 -8.07
N PHE A 148 -8.07 23.90 -8.48
CA PHE A 148 -9.48 24.10 -8.81
C PHE A 148 -9.92 23.33 -10.06
N LEU A 149 -9.00 23.04 -10.98
CA LEU A 149 -9.26 22.15 -12.10
C LEU A 149 -9.16 20.67 -11.72
N GLY A 150 -8.91 20.34 -10.45
CA GLY A 150 -8.72 18.95 -10.01
C GLY A 150 -7.48 18.31 -10.61
N VAL A 151 -6.42 19.10 -10.79
CA VAL A 151 -5.10 18.61 -11.15
C VAL A 151 -4.32 18.28 -9.87
N THR A 152 -3.58 17.17 -9.86
CA THR A 152 -2.87 16.63 -8.69
C THR A 152 -1.41 16.32 -9.01
N ASP A 153 -0.60 16.06 -7.97
CA ASP A 153 0.77 15.56 -8.13
C ASP A 153 0.77 14.14 -8.72
N CYS A 154 1.64 13.87 -9.69
CA CYS A 154 1.82 12.55 -10.29
C CYS A 154 2.71 11.60 -9.48
N SER A 155 3.09 11.97 -8.25
CA SER A 155 3.82 11.07 -7.34
C SER A 155 3.00 9.84 -6.95
N LYS A 156 3.69 8.72 -6.70
CA LYS A 156 3.09 7.45 -6.22
C LYS A 156 2.16 7.69 -5.02
N ASN A 157 2.60 8.51 -4.07
CA ASN A 157 1.84 8.78 -2.85
C ASN A 157 0.54 9.55 -3.14
N SER A 158 0.57 10.50 -4.06
CA SER A 158 -0.63 11.28 -4.41
C SER A 158 -1.66 10.44 -5.17
N ILE A 159 -1.21 9.69 -6.19
CA ILE A 159 -2.10 8.79 -6.94
C ILE A 159 -2.69 7.75 -5.99
N HIS A 160 -1.87 7.15 -5.13
CA HIS A 160 -2.34 6.19 -4.13
C HIS A 160 -3.37 6.82 -3.20
N TYR A 161 -3.11 8.00 -2.65
CA TYR A 161 -4.04 8.70 -1.76
C TYR A 161 -5.43 8.81 -2.41
N LEU A 162 -5.50 9.24 -3.67
CA LEU A 162 -6.75 9.40 -4.41
C LEU A 162 -7.52 8.08 -4.56
N ILE A 163 -6.84 7.00 -4.95
CA ILE A 163 -7.49 5.71 -5.20
C ILE A 163 -7.76 4.91 -3.92
N SER A 164 -7.14 5.26 -2.78
CA SER A 164 -7.36 4.61 -1.49
C SER A 164 -8.43 5.28 -0.63
N GLN A 165 -9.08 6.34 -1.13
CA GLN A 165 -10.13 7.02 -0.35
C GLN A 165 -11.34 6.09 -0.12
N PRO A 166 -12.02 6.22 1.05
CA PRO A 166 -13.26 5.49 1.32
C PRO A 166 -14.35 5.79 0.28
N LYS A 167 -14.43 7.06 -0.15
CA LYS A 167 -15.32 7.48 -1.23
C LYS A 167 -14.84 6.91 -2.56
N LYS A 168 -15.68 6.08 -3.17
CA LYS A 168 -15.44 5.46 -4.47
C LYS A 168 -15.84 6.37 -5.64
N GLY A 169 -15.51 5.96 -6.85
CA GLY A 169 -15.78 6.71 -8.08
C GLY A 169 -14.64 7.64 -8.49
N THR A 170 -13.45 7.50 -7.91
CA THR A 170 -12.30 8.35 -8.27
C THR A 170 -11.58 7.79 -9.50
N ALA A 171 -11.40 8.60 -10.53
CA ALA A 171 -10.61 8.27 -11.72
C ALA A 171 -9.41 9.23 -11.83
N VAL A 172 -8.18 8.69 -11.72
CA VAL A 172 -6.95 9.49 -11.81
C VAL A 172 -6.28 9.23 -13.15
N ALA A 173 -6.25 10.23 -14.02
CA ALA A 173 -5.54 10.16 -15.29
C ALA A 173 -4.07 10.52 -15.12
N VAL A 174 -3.20 9.65 -15.63
CA VAL A 174 -1.74 9.80 -15.60
C VAL A 174 -1.21 9.72 -17.02
N VAL A 175 -0.45 10.74 -17.42
CA VAL A 175 0.19 10.76 -18.74
C VAL A 175 1.51 10.00 -18.67
N ILE A 176 1.49 8.72 -19.04
CA ILE A 176 2.51 7.74 -18.65
C ILE A 176 3.87 7.99 -19.31
N GLY A 177 3.88 8.41 -20.58
CA GLY A 177 5.12 8.62 -21.33
C GLY A 177 5.96 9.81 -20.87
N GLY A 178 5.37 10.75 -20.12
CA GLY A 178 6.05 11.90 -19.54
C GLY A 178 6.82 12.74 -20.56
N ALA A 179 7.91 13.36 -20.09
CA ALA A 179 8.78 14.20 -20.91
C ALA A 179 9.46 13.44 -22.07
N GLU A 180 9.78 12.17 -21.89
CA GLU A 180 10.42 11.34 -22.92
C GLU A 180 9.50 11.15 -24.13
N GLU A 181 8.22 10.85 -23.89
CA GLU A 181 7.23 10.74 -24.97
C GLU A 181 6.88 12.12 -25.58
N ALA A 182 6.95 13.19 -24.79
CA ALA A 182 6.76 14.56 -25.28
C ALA A 182 7.86 14.99 -26.28
N LEU A 183 9.11 14.56 -26.07
CA LEU A 183 10.23 14.84 -26.98
C LEU A 183 10.08 14.11 -28.33
N GLU A 184 9.40 12.97 -28.35
CA GLU A 184 9.13 12.17 -29.56
C GLU A 184 7.85 12.60 -30.30
N ALA A 185 7.20 13.68 -29.87
CA ALA A 185 5.93 14.17 -30.42
C ALA A 185 6.11 14.84 -31.80
N HIS A 186 6.42 14.05 -32.82
CA HIS A 186 6.60 14.50 -34.20
C HIS A 186 5.33 14.28 -35.04
N PRO A 187 4.95 15.23 -35.93
CA PRO A 187 3.85 15.04 -36.86
C PRO A 187 3.97 13.73 -37.66
N GLY A 188 2.86 13.00 -37.76
CA GLY A 188 2.78 11.72 -38.49
C GLY A 188 3.42 10.51 -37.79
N LYS A 189 4.00 10.67 -36.58
CA LYS A 189 4.55 9.56 -35.81
C LYS A 189 3.67 9.26 -34.58
N HIS A 190 3.37 7.98 -34.37
CA HIS A 190 2.62 7.49 -33.21
C HIS A 190 3.51 6.60 -32.35
N ARG A 191 4.33 7.24 -31.51
CA ARG A 191 5.24 6.54 -30.60
C ARG A 191 4.80 6.75 -29.16
N VAL A 192 4.83 5.67 -28.38
CA VAL A 192 4.56 5.71 -26.94
C VAL A 192 5.69 5.11 -26.14
N VAL A 193 6.03 5.72 -25.01
CA VAL A 193 7.03 5.26 -24.07
C VAL A 193 6.34 4.51 -22.94
N LEU A 194 6.13 3.20 -23.14
CA LEU A 194 5.35 2.38 -22.20
C LEU A 194 6.11 1.17 -21.64
N LYS A 195 7.05 0.59 -22.42
CA LYS A 195 7.70 -0.69 -22.07
C LYS A 195 8.36 -0.69 -20.69
N SER A 196 9.03 0.41 -20.33
CA SER A 196 9.70 0.62 -19.03
C SER A 196 8.81 1.28 -17.96
N ARG A 197 7.64 1.83 -18.34
CA ARG A 197 6.78 2.64 -17.45
C ARG A 197 5.74 1.78 -16.74
N LYS A 198 6.17 0.95 -15.78
CA LYS A 198 5.28 0.01 -15.04
C LYS A 198 4.68 0.56 -13.74
N GLY A 199 5.04 1.79 -13.33
CA GLY A 199 4.64 2.35 -12.04
C GLY A 199 3.13 2.42 -11.84
N PHE A 200 2.37 2.87 -12.84
CA PHE A 200 0.92 2.97 -12.76
C PHE A 200 0.23 1.60 -12.67
N ILE A 201 0.78 0.57 -13.32
CA ILE A 201 0.30 -0.82 -13.21
C ILE A 201 0.53 -1.33 -11.80
N LYS A 202 1.73 -1.11 -11.24
CA LYS A 202 2.02 -1.46 -9.84
C LYS A 202 1.07 -0.79 -8.85
N LEU A 203 0.63 0.44 -9.13
CA LEU A 203 -0.37 1.14 -8.31
C LEU A 203 -1.79 0.61 -8.52
N ALA A 204 -2.16 0.31 -9.76
CA ALA A 204 -3.47 -0.24 -10.11
C ALA A 204 -3.66 -1.65 -9.57
N LEU A 205 -2.57 -2.43 -9.48
CA LEU A 205 -2.54 -3.74 -8.85
C LEU A 205 -2.72 -3.70 -7.32
N HIS A 206 -3.11 -2.55 -6.75
CA HIS A 206 -3.34 -2.26 -5.33
C HIS A 206 -3.06 -3.45 -4.41
N CYS A 207 -1.79 -3.62 -4.05
CA CYS A 207 -1.45 -4.54 -2.98
C CYS A 207 -1.97 -3.90 -1.69
N GLY A 208 -3.07 -4.39 -1.15
CA GLY A 208 -3.46 -4.06 0.22
C GLY A 208 -2.28 -4.31 1.18
N ASN A 209 -2.40 -3.85 2.42
CA ASN A 209 -1.48 -4.33 3.43
C ASN A 209 -1.90 -5.74 3.84
N TYR A 210 -0.93 -6.60 4.14
CA TYR A 210 -1.16 -7.99 4.50
C TYR A 210 -0.72 -8.24 5.92
N LEU A 211 -1.48 -9.03 6.66
CA LEU A 211 -1.04 -9.61 7.91
C LEU A 211 -0.90 -11.12 7.70
N ILE A 212 0.35 -11.56 7.55
CA ILE A 212 0.70 -12.97 7.39
C ILE A 212 0.83 -13.58 8.78
N ALA A 213 -0.08 -14.49 9.11
CA ALA A 213 -0.04 -15.24 10.35
C ALA A 213 0.69 -16.58 10.09
N ASN A 214 1.93 -16.67 10.56
CA ASN A 214 2.80 -17.82 10.34
C ASN A 214 2.71 -18.83 11.50
N HIS A 215 2.63 -20.11 11.15
CA HIS A 215 2.51 -21.24 12.07
C HIS A 215 3.41 -22.39 11.62
N PRO A 216 3.91 -23.26 12.52
CA PRO A 216 4.13 -22.97 13.93
C PRO A 216 5.29 -21.98 14.11
N HIS A 217 5.41 -21.40 15.30
CA HIS A 217 6.57 -20.60 15.72
C HIS A 217 7.85 -21.45 15.81
N GLY A 218 7.73 -22.72 16.22
CA GLY A 218 8.87 -23.56 16.59
C GLY A 218 9.65 -22.98 17.77
N ILE A 219 10.86 -23.48 18.01
CA ILE A 219 11.71 -22.97 19.11
C ILE A 219 12.40 -21.66 18.73
N THR A 220 12.89 -21.55 17.49
CA THR A 220 13.69 -20.39 17.02
C THR A 220 13.10 -19.68 15.79
N ALA A 221 11.97 -20.16 15.24
CA ALA A 221 11.31 -19.60 14.05
C ALA A 221 12.25 -19.45 12.84
N ALA A 222 13.00 -20.51 12.52
CA ALA A 222 14.01 -20.53 11.47
C ALA A 222 13.40 -20.26 10.08
N GLY A 223 12.25 -20.87 9.78
CA GLY A 223 11.53 -20.64 8.53
C GLY A 223 11.04 -19.21 8.40
N LEU A 224 10.53 -18.62 9.49
CA LEU A 224 10.08 -17.22 9.47
C LEU A 224 11.26 -16.27 9.21
N PHE A 225 12.39 -16.51 9.87
CA PHE A 225 13.61 -15.72 9.66
C PHE A 225 14.11 -15.83 8.21
N ALA A 226 14.29 -17.05 7.69
CA ALA A 226 14.82 -17.24 6.35
C ALA A 226 13.88 -16.70 5.26
N ASN A 227 12.57 -16.95 5.38
CA ASN A 227 11.61 -16.66 4.31
C ASN A 227 11.10 -15.22 4.27
N PHE A 228 11.03 -14.54 5.43
CA PHE A 228 10.41 -13.22 5.49
C PHE A 228 11.33 -12.12 5.98
N LEU A 229 12.45 -12.45 6.61
CA LEU A 229 13.42 -11.46 7.09
C LEU A 229 14.65 -11.34 6.17
N THR A 230 14.79 -12.28 5.22
CA THR A 230 15.89 -12.28 4.24
C THR A 230 15.34 -12.60 2.84
N GLU A 231 16.13 -12.33 1.82
CA GLU A 231 15.81 -12.69 0.42
C GLU A 231 16.36 -14.08 0.03
N ALA A 232 16.82 -14.90 1.00
CA ALA A 232 17.48 -16.17 0.71
C ALA A 232 16.59 -17.17 -0.05
N THR A 233 15.26 -17.03 0.05
CA THR A 233 14.28 -17.88 -0.66
C THR A 233 13.51 -17.12 -1.74
N GLY A 234 13.91 -15.87 -2.06
CA GLY A 234 13.36 -15.11 -3.19
C GLY A 234 11.93 -14.61 -2.98
N PHE A 235 11.57 -14.17 -1.76
CA PHE A 235 10.21 -13.68 -1.48
C PHE A 235 9.82 -12.52 -2.41
N SER A 236 10.71 -11.56 -2.63
CA SER A 236 10.44 -10.40 -3.48
C SER A 236 10.24 -10.75 -4.96
N ASP A 237 10.81 -11.86 -5.43
CA ASP A 237 10.59 -12.40 -6.77
C ASP A 237 9.24 -13.13 -6.87
N ALA A 238 8.88 -13.90 -5.83
CA ALA A 238 7.60 -14.60 -5.75
C ALA A 238 6.41 -13.63 -5.57
N TYR A 239 6.61 -12.53 -4.86
CA TYR A 239 5.59 -11.53 -4.56
C TYR A 239 6.05 -10.09 -4.90
N PRO A 240 6.17 -9.75 -6.20
CA PRO A 240 6.70 -8.45 -6.61
C PRO A 240 5.88 -7.27 -6.07
N GLY A 241 6.55 -6.36 -5.38
CA GLY A 241 5.91 -5.16 -4.81
C GLY A 241 5.29 -5.34 -3.43
N ILE A 242 5.48 -6.50 -2.80
CA ILE A 242 5.20 -6.72 -1.38
C ILE A 242 6.52 -6.71 -0.61
N THR A 243 6.58 -5.93 0.47
CA THR A 243 7.72 -5.88 1.41
C THR A 243 7.29 -6.47 2.74
N THR A 244 8.03 -7.44 3.25
CA THR A 244 7.77 -8.12 4.51
C THR A 244 8.33 -7.34 5.69
N TYR A 245 7.63 -7.41 6.82
CA TYR A 245 8.03 -6.83 8.11
C TYR A 245 7.76 -7.85 9.21
N PRO A 246 8.71 -8.77 9.48
CA PRO A 246 8.53 -9.78 10.51
C PRO A 246 8.49 -9.15 11.91
N GLY A 247 7.44 -9.43 12.67
CA GLY A 247 7.27 -8.99 14.04
C GLY A 247 8.03 -9.87 15.01
N THR A 248 8.76 -9.26 15.95
CA THR A 248 9.52 -9.96 16.98
C THR A 248 9.44 -9.25 18.33
N LEU A 249 9.96 -9.89 19.38
CA LEU A 249 9.90 -9.39 20.76
C LEU A 249 10.68 -8.08 20.94
N ASP A 250 10.15 -7.17 21.75
CA ASP A 250 10.75 -5.84 22.01
C ASP A 250 12.17 -5.90 22.55
N ILE A 251 12.52 -6.97 23.28
CA ILE A 251 13.89 -7.19 23.79
C ILE A 251 14.94 -7.25 22.67
N ASN A 252 14.54 -7.60 21.45
CA ASN A 252 15.43 -7.61 20.29
C ASN A 252 15.85 -6.20 19.84
N PHE A 253 15.14 -5.17 20.29
CA PHE A 253 15.40 -3.77 19.98
C PHE A 253 16.02 -2.99 21.15
N LEU A 254 16.29 -3.63 22.30
CA LEU A 254 16.81 -2.98 23.49
C LEU A 254 18.32 -2.71 23.42
N PHE A 255 19.11 -3.66 22.88
CA PHE A 255 20.57 -3.57 22.87
C PHE A 255 21.11 -2.90 21.60
N PRO A 256 22.11 -2.00 21.71
CA PRO A 256 22.78 -1.41 20.55
C PRO A 256 23.44 -2.52 19.71
N PHE A 257 23.60 -2.30 18.40
CA PHE A 257 23.96 -3.30 17.37
C PHE A 257 22.88 -4.32 17.04
N ARG A 258 22.34 -5.05 18.03
CA ARG A 258 21.27 -6.03 17.76
C ARG A 258 20.02 -5.33 17.22
N ARG A 259 19.67 -4.19 17.82
CA ARG A 259 18.61 -3.31 17.32
C ARG A 259 18.82 -2.93 15.86
N GLU A 260 19.99 -2.39 15.52
CA GLU A 260 20.28 -1.95 14.15
C GLU A 260 20.26 -3.11 13.16
N TYR A 261 20.81 -4.27 13.54
CA TYR A 261 20.76 -5.47 12.72
C TYR A 261 19.32 -5.89 12.41
N MET A 262 18.45 -5.94 13.41
CA MET A 262 17.04 -6.28 13.24
C MET A 262 16.30 -5.26 12.37
N LEU A 263 16.54 -3.97 12.59
CA LEU A 263 15.91 -2.90 11.81
C LEU A 263 16.39 -2.87 10.35
N MET A 264 17.68 -3.14 10.09
CA MET A 264 18.22 -3.24 8.72
C MET A 264 17.60 -4.37 7.93
N LEU A 265 17.25 -5.48 8.59
CA LEU A 265 16.53 -6.58 7.96
C LEU A 265 15.01 -6.33 7.82
N GLY A 266 14.49 -5.21 8.35
CA GLY A 266 13.07 -4.88 8.28
C GLY A 266 12.21 -5.50 9.39
N ALA A 267 12.82 -6.06 10.45
CA ALA A 267 12.06 -6.54 11.60
C ALA A 267 11.39 -5.38 12.35
N ILE A 268 10.22 -5.66 12.91
CA ILE A 268 9.45 -4.70 13.73
C ILE A 268 9.09 -5.32 15.08
N SER A 269 8.63 -4.48 16.01
CA SER A 269 7.98 -4.98 17.22
C SER A 269 6.68 -5.69 16.86
N CYS A 270 6.42 -6.86 17.47
CA CYS A 270 5.11 -7.52 17.37
C CYS A 270 4.01 -6.84 18.22
N GLY A 271 4.33 -5.72 18.88
CA GLY A 271 3.39 -4.92 19.65
C GLY A 271 2.28 -4.29 18.78
N ARG A 272 1.08 -4.18 19.35
CA ARG A 272 -0.14 -3.71 18.67
C ARG A 272 0.07 -2.41 17.88
N GLU A 273 0.72 -1.42 18.48
CA GLU A 273 0.92 -0.10 17.85
C GLU A 273 1.89 -0.17 16.66
N SER A 274 2.95 -0.97 16.74
CA SER A 274 3.91 -1.14 15.64
C SER A 274 3.27 -1.86 14.45
N VAL A 275 2.54 -2.95 14.73
CA VAL A 275 1.78 -3.68 13.72
C VAL A 275 0.73 -2.78 13.07
N LYS A 276 -0.08 -2.08 13.87
CA LYS A 276 -1.10 -1.14 13.39
C LYS A 276 -0.49 -0.04 12.54
N TYR A 277 0.63 0.56 12.96
CA TYR A 277 1.33 1.60 12.21
C TYR A 277 1.73 1.10 10.82
N MET A 278 2.34 -0.09 10.73
CA MET A 278 2.75 -0.65 9.44
C MET A 278 1.56 -1.00 8.54
N LEU A 279 0.50 -1.59 9.10
CA LEU A 279 -0.70 -1.98 8.34
C LEU A 279 -1.61 -0.78 7.97
N SER A 280 -1.45 0.37 8.63
CA SER A 280 -2.21 1.59 8.35
C SER A 280 -1.55 2.52 7.34
N LYS A 281 -0.36 2.18 6.84
CA LYS A 281 0.29 2.99 5.82
C LYS A 281 -0.61 3.04 4.57
N PRO A 282 -0.77 4.22 3.93
CA PRO A 282 -1.22 4.30 2.53
C PRO A 282 -0.12 3.64 1.68
N ALA A 283 0.19 3.97 0.44
CA ALA A 283 1.22 3.27 -0.35
C ALA A 283 1.02 1.74 -0.63
N GLY A 284 0.43 0.95 0.28
CA GLY A 284 0.15 -0.48 0.16
C GLY A 284 1.41 -1.35 0.10
N GLY A 285 1.22 -2.66 -0.04
CA GLY A 285 2.30 -3.62 -0.26
C GLY A 285 3.16 -3.89 0.97
N HIS A 286 2.70 -3.55 2.18
CA HIS A 286 3.37 -3.94 3.41
C HIS A 286 2.77 -5.25 3.94
N ALA A 287 3.60 -6.29 4.14
CA ALA A 287 3.20 -7.56 4.72
C ALA A 287 3.82 -7.72 6.12
N VAL A 288 3.03 -7.50 7.17
CA VAL A 288 3.48 -7.78 8.54
C VAL A 288 3.37 -9.27 8.81
N VAL A 289 4.46 -9.91 9.22
CA VAL A 289 4.50 -11.36 9.48
C VAL A 289 4.56 -11.62 10.97
N LEU A 290 3.58 -12.34 11.52
CA LEU A 290 3.50 -12.66 12.95
C LEU A 290 3.47 -14.17 13.17
N ALA A 291 4.31 -14.64 14.09
CA ALA A 291 4.16 -15.98 14.65
C ALA A 291 3.10 -15.95 15.76
N VAL A 292 1.85 -16.30 15.41
CA VAL A 292 0.66 -15.99 16.21
C VAL A 292 0.58 -16.78 17.52
N GLY A 293 1.04 -18.04 17.52
CA GLY A 293 1.05 -18.87 18.74
C GLY A 293 2.09 -18.42 19.78
N GLY A 294 3.12 -17.69 19.33
CA GLY A 294 4.13 -17.04 20.18
C GLY A 294 4.82 -18.00 21.16
N ALA A 295 5.16 -17.47 22.35
CA ALA A 295 5.85 -18.21 23.40
C ALA A 295 5.09 -19.45 23.89
N GLU A 296 3.75 -19.44 23.85
CA GLU A 296 2.98 -20.61 24.26
C GLU A 296 3.11 -21.76 23.26
N GLU A 297 3.14 -21.47 21.97
CA GLU A 297 3.31 -22.47 20.92
C GLU A 297 4.72 -23.07 20.88
N ALA A 298 5.74 -22.30 21.26
CA ALA A 298 7.11 -22.83 21.38
C ALA A 298 7.23 -23.96 22.43
N LEU A 299 6.36 -23.98 23.45
CA LEU A 299 6.30 -25.07 24.44
C LEU A 299 5.60 -26.33 23.92
N GLU A 300 4.93 -26.26 22.77
CA GLU A 300 4.31 -27.39 22.08
C GLU A 300 5.17 -27.89 20.90
N ALA A 301 6.32 -27.26 20.66
CA ALA A 301 7.24 -27.60 19.57
C ALA A 301 8.00 -28.90 19.86
N HIS A 302 7.37 -30.03 19.56
CA HIS A 302 7.96 -31.35 19.58
C HIS A 302 8.08 -31.90 18.15
N PRO A 303 9.15 -32.63 17.82
CA PRO A 303 9.30 -33.26 16.51
C PRO A 303 8.08 -34.12 16.13
N GLY A 304 7.64 -34.00 14.88
CA GLY A 304 6.46 -34.68 14.33
C GLY A 304 5.12 -34.14 14.83
N ALA A 305 5.09 -33.20 15.79
CA ALA A 305 3.85 -32.64 16.29
C ALA A 305 3.29 -31.58 15.32
N SER A 306 2.04 -31.77 14.88
CA SER A 306 1.29 -30.75 14.13
C SER A 306 0.31 -30.04 15.05
N ARG A 307 0.83 -29.32 16.06
CA ARG A 307 0.02 -28.62 17.07
C ARG A 307 0.32 -27.12 17.07
N ILE A 308 -0.71 -26.30 17.07
CA ILE A 308 -0.58 -24.83 17.06
C ILE A 308 -1.51 -24.18 18.06
N ILE A 309 -1.14 -23.01 18.57
CA ILE A 309 -1.91 -22.24 19.55
C ILE A 309 -2.61 -21.11 18.81
N LEU A 310 -3.91 -21.29 18.55
CA LEU A 310 -4.66 -20.37 17.69
C LEU A 310 -6.10 -20.14 18.15
N LYS A 311 -6.71 -21.08 18.89
CA LYS A 311 -8.14 -21.02 19.25
C LYS A 311 -8.50 -19.75 20.03
N SER A 312 -7.63 -19.34 20.95
CA SER A 312 -7.79 -18.13 21.77
C SER A 312 -7.12 -16.88 21.17
N ARG A 313 -6.35 -17.02 20.09
CA ARG A 313 -5.53 -15.95 19.53
C ARG A 313 -6.31 -15.15 18.49
N LYS A 314 -7.11 -14.19 18.93
CA LYS A 314 -7.95 -13.35 18.03
C LYS A 314 -7.44 -11.92 17.84
N GLY A 315 -6.34 -11.55 18.51
CA GLY A 315 -5.79 -10.19 18.47
C GLY A 315 -5.33 -9.75 17.08
N PHE A 316 -4.71 -10.66 16.31
CA PHE A 316 -4.26 -10.36 14.95
C PHE A 316 -5.44 -10.15 13.98
N VAL A 317 -6.53 -10.91 14.15
CA VAL A 317 -7.77 -10.76 13.38
C VAL A 317 -8.41 -9.40 13.66
N ARG A 318 -8.48 -9.01 14.94
CA ARG A 318 -8.94 -7.66 15.32
C ARG A 318 -8.08 -6.58 14.67
N LEU A 319 -6.75 -6.75 14.61
CA LEU A 319 -5.88 -5.76 13.97
C LEU A 319 -6.09 -5.67 12.47
N ALA A 320 -6.27 -6.80 11.79
CA ALA A 320 -6.59 -6.83 10.37
C ALA A 320 -7.91 -6.09 10.08
N LEU A 321 -8.96 -6.31 10.88
CA LEU A 321 -10.23 -5.58 10.77
C LEU A 321 -10.05 -4.07 10.96
N ILE A 322 -9.33 -3.65 12.02
CA ILE A 322 -9.08 -2.23 12.29
C ILE A 322 -8.33 -1.55 11.14
N CYS A 323 -7.40 -2.27 10.49
CA CYS A 323 -6.56 -1.70 9.45
C CYS A 323 -7.13 -1.89 8.03
N GLY A 324 -8.08 -2.81 7.83
CA GLY A 324 -8.49 -3.27 6.50
C GLY A 324 -7.36 -4.02 5.77
N ALA A 325 -6.53 -4.75 6.53
CA ALA A 325 -5.42 -5.52 5.97
C ALA A 325 -5.88 -6.96 5.69
N SER A 326 -5.55 -7.50 4.51
CA SER A 326 -5.91 -8.88 4.17
C SER A 326 -5.17 -9.86 5.09
N LEU A 327 -5.88 -10.84 5.64
CA LEU A 327 -5.31 -11.90 6.47
C LEU A 327 -4.76 -13.00 5.58
N VAL A 328 -3.55 -13.47 5.87
CA VAL A 328 -2.91 -14.52 5.06
C VAL A 328 -2.45 -15.65 5.98
N PRO A 329 -3.01 -16.87 5.86
CA PRO A 329 -2.49 -18.02 6.60
C PRO A 329 -1.14 -18.44 6.01
N SER A 330 -0.19 -18.78 6.86
CA SER A 330 1.11 -19.32 6.46
C SER A 330 1.49 -20.50 7.36
N TYR A 331 1.99 -21.58 6.77
CA TYR A 331 2.41 -22.78 7.49
C TYR A 331 3.82 -23.24 7.11
N SER A 332 4.70 -23.43 8.09
CA SER A 332 6.08 -23.90 7.97
C SER A 332 6.20 -25.39 8.31
N PHE A 333 6.21 -26.25 7.30
CA PHE A 333 6.49 -27.68 7.46
C PHE A 333 7.96 -27.91 7.83
N GLY A 334 8.23 -28.84 8.75
CA GLY A 334 9.57 -29.17 9.25
C GLY A 334 10.11 -28.23 10.34
N GLU A 335 9.41 -27.14 10.64
CA GLU A 335 9.85 -26.13 11.63
C GLU A 335 10.02 -26.69 13.05
N VAL A 336 9.18 -27.64 13.45
CA VAL A 336 9.25 -28.26 14.80
C VAL A 336 10.28 -29.39 14.89
N ASP A 337 10.87 -29.82 13.76
CA ASP A 337 11.78 -30.97 13.70
C ASP A 337 13.26 -30.57 13.79
N VAL A 338 13.55 -29.27 13.84
CA VAL A 338 14.93 -28.73 13.89
C VAL A 338 15.58 -28.86 15.26
N PHE A 339 14.80 -29.10 16.31
CA PHE A 339 15.26 -29.33 17.67
C PHE A 339 14.43 -30.41 18.36
N ASN A 340 15.04 -31.15 19.28
CA ASN A 340 14.33 -31.99 20.22
C ASN A 340 14.01 -31.19 21.49
N GLN A 341 12.78 -31.26 21.98
CA GLN A 341 12.37 -30.68 23.25
C GLN A 341 12.18 -31.78 24.29
N ILE A 342 12.67 -31.56 25.52
CA ILE A 342 12.41 -32.46 26.66
C ILE A 342 10.90 -32.51 26.93
N SER A 343 10.38 -33.71 27.19
CA SER A 343 8.96 -33.89 27.47
C SER A 343 8.49 -33.01 28.63
N ASN A 344 7.44 -32.23 28.39
CA ASN A 344 6.86 -31.26 29.32
C ASN A 344 5.32 -31.33 29.25
N GLU A 345 4.78 -32.54 29.39
CA GLU A 345 3.33 -32.80 29.35
C GLU A 345 2.53 -31.84 30.25
N LYS A 346 1.34 -31.43 29.79
CA LYS A 346 0.45 -30.55 30.54
C LYS A 346 0.12 -31.18 31.89
N GLY A 347 0.36 -30.41 32.96
CA GLY A 347 0.17 -30.86 34.34
C GLY A 347 1.43 -31.35 35.04
N SER A 348 2.52 -31.63 34.32
CA SER A 348 3.83 -31.94 34.91
C SER A 348 4.41 -30.76 35.70
N LEU A 349 5.34 -31.03 36.63
CA LEU A 349 6.00 -29.98 37.40
C LEU A 349 6.75 -29.00 36.48
N LEU A 350 7.51 -29.53 35.51
CA LEU A 350 8.24 -28.73 34.52
C LEU A 350 7.30 -27.81 33.76
N ARG A 351 6.17 -28.33 33.26
CA ARG A 351 5.21 -27.53 32.52
C ARG A 351 4.56 -26.44 33.37
N ARG A 352 4.21 -26.73 34.63
CA ARG A 352 3.69 -25.72 35.56
C ARG A 352 4.69 -24.58 35.80
N MET A 353 5.97 -24.91 35.92
CA MET A 353 7.04 -23.90 36.07
C MET A 353 7.20 -23.05 34.81
N GLN A 354 7.22 -23.69 33.63
CA GLN A 354 7.31 -22.99 32.34
C GLN A 354 6.09 -22.07 32.09
N ASP A 355 4.87 -22.55 32.37
CA ASP A 355 3.64 -21.77 32.23
C ASP A 355 3.59 -20.59 33.22
N TRP A 356 4.09 -20.79 34.45
CA TRP A 356 4.23 -19.71 35.42
C TRP A 356 5.24 -18.66 34.96
N PHE A 357 6.42 -19.08 34.49
CA PHE A 357 7.45 -18.18 33.98
C PHE A 357 6.94 -17.36 32.79
N ARG A 358 6.27 -18.00 31.83
CA ARG A 358 5.65 -17.37 30.65
C ARG A 358 4.56 -16.34 31.01
N LYS A 359 3.91 -16.44 32.18
CA LYS A 359 2.93 -15.43 32.62
C LYS A 359 3.60 -14.15 33.13
N ILE A 360 4.85 -14.24 33.58
CA ILE A 360 5.62 -13.13 34.14
C ILE A 360 6.58 -12.55 33.09
N ALA A 361 7.14 -13.40 32.23
CA ALA A 361 8.05 -13.03 31.15
C ALA A 361 7.34 -13.08 29.78
N THR A 362 7.79 -12.26 28.84
CA THR A 362 7.23 -12.22 27.47
C THR A 362 7.68 -13.37 26.56
N PHE A 363 8.56 -14.26 27.05
CA PHE A 363 9.11 -15.39 26.31
C PHE A 363 8.97 -16.70 27.11
N SER A 364 9.05 -17.83 26.41
CA SER A 364 9.03 -19.17 26.99
C SER A 364 10.43 -19.75 27.12
N THR A 365 10.58 -20.72 28.02
CA THR A 365 11.84 -21.44 28.27
C THR A 365 11.68 -22.94 27.99
N PRO A 366 11.46 -23.35 26.71
CA PRO A 366 11.56 -24.75 26.36
C PRO A 366 12.97 -25.26 26.70
N ILE A 367 13.07 -26.48 27.22
CA ILE A 367 14.37 -27.14 27.40
C ILE A 367 14.58 -28.03 26.19
N PHE A 368 15.54 -27.68 25.35
CA PHE A 368 15.74 -28.32 24.05
C PHE A 368 17.21 -28.60 23.76
N TYR A 369 17.43 -29.50 22.81
CA TYR A 369 18.74 -29.84 22.31
C TYR A 369 18.68 -30.17 20.82
N GLY A 370 19.81 -30.00 20.14
CA GLY A 370 19.97 -30.35 18.74
C GLY A 370 21.13 -31.33 18.53
N SER A 371 21.69 -31.31 17.32
CA SER A 371 23.02 -31.88 17.07
C SER A 371 24.07 -31.20 17.95
N TYR A 372 25.04 -31.95 18.46
CA TYR A 372 26.11 -31.42 19.31
C TYR A 372 25.60 -30.45 20.40
N ILE A 373 24.54 -30.85 21.12
CA ILE A 373 23.85 -30.13 22.21
C ILE A 373 22.95 -28.99 21.72
N PHE A 374 23.47 -27.94 21.06
CA PHE A 374 22.67 -26.74 20.72
C PHE A 374 22.58 -26.43 19.22
N LEU A 375 23.26 -27.18 18.35
CA LEU A 375 23.20 -26.96 16.90
C LEU A 375 21.89 -27.56 16.34
N PRO A 376 21.04 -26.81 15.63
CA PRO A 376 19.81 -27.38 15.05
C PRO A 376 20.11 -28.58 14.14
N TYR A 377 19.21 -29.56 14.12
CA TYR A 377 19.26 -30.64 13.14
C TYR A 377 19.05 -30.08 11.73
N ARG A 378 19.82 -30.59 10.77
CA ARG A 378 19.68 -30.23 9.36
C ARG A 378 18.44 -30.92 8.76
N ARG A 379 17.28 -30.31 8.94
CA ARG A 379 15.99 -30.74 8.39
C ARG A 379 15.46 -29.73 7.38
N PRO A 380 14.76 -30.17 6.32
CA PRO A 380 14.13 -29.25 5.38
C PRO A 380 13.01 -28.48 6.09
N ILE A 381 12.94 -27.17 5.84
CA ILE A 381 11.83 -26.31 6.26
C ILE A 381 11.20 -25.75 4.99
N CYS A 382 9.89 -25.87 4.85
CA CYS A 382 9.16 -25.25 3.76
C CYS A 382 7.97 -24.46 4.30
N THR A 383 7.96 -23.15 4.02
CA THR A 383 6.84 -22.28 4.36
C THR A 383 5.93 -22.14 3.16
N VAL A 384 4.67 -22.54 3.32
CA VAL A 384 3.60 -22.32 2.36
C VAL A 384 2.81 -21.11 2.78
N VAL A 385 2.73 -20.11 1.90
CA VAL A 385 1.89 -18.92 2.08
C VAL A 385 0.56 -19.16 1.37
N GLY A 386 -0.54 -19.05 2.10
CA GLY A 386 -1.89 -19.26 1.58
C GLY A 386 -2.45 -18.05 0.83
N ARG A 387 -3.68 -18.20 0.32
CA ARG A 387 -4.39 -17.11 -0.33
C ARG A 387 -4.77 -16.00 0.66
N PRO A 388 -4.76 -14.72 0.25
CA PRO A 388 -5.26 -13.65 1.09
C PRO A 388 -6.77 -13.76 1.30
N ILE A 389 -7.19 -13.51 2.53
CA ILE A 389 -8.58 -13.32 2.93
C ILE A 389 -8.80 -11.81 2.99
N ASP A 390 -9.68 -11.30 2.13
CA ASP A 390 -9.98 -9.87 2.10
C ASP A 390 -10.76 -9.46 3.34
N VAL A 391 -10.37 -8.33 3.92
CA VAL A 391 -10.92 -7.81 5.17
C VAL A 391 -11.41 -6.39 4.94
N GLU A 392 -12.71 -6.19 5.14
CA GLU A 392 -13.29 -4.85 5.14
C GLU A 392 -12.91 -4.11 6.43
N LYS A 393 -12.43 -2.88 6.29
CA LYS A 393 -11.97 -2.07 7.43
C LYS A 393 -13.14 -1.74 8.36
N CYS A 394 -12.99 -2.04 9.65
CA CYS A 394 -13.93 -1.71 10.71
C CYS A 394 -13.16 -1.14 11.91
N GLU A 395 -13.38 0.13 12.25
CA GLU A 395 -12.60 0.80 13.31
C GLU A 395 -12.88 0.24 14.71
N ASP A 396 -14.13 -0.18 14.95
CA ASP A 396 -14.55 -0.80 16.21
C ASP A 396 -15.25 -2.15 15.93
N PRO A 397 -14.47 -3.22 15.63
CA PRO A 397 -15.03 -4.51 15.26
C PRO A 397 -15.66 -5.21 16.46
N THR A 398 -16.90 -5.64 16.30
CA THR A 398 -17.61 -6.46 17.29
C THR A 398 -16.94 -7.82 17.49
N GLN A 399 -17.17 -8.46 18.63
CA GLN A 399 -16.61 -9.78 18.89
C GLN A 399 -17.11 -10.82 17.90
N GLU A 400 -18.36 -10.71 17.43
CA GLU A 400 -18.94 -11.58 16.41
C GLU A 400 -18.23 -11.46 15.06
N GLN A 401 -17.92 -10.24 14.62
CA GLN A 401 -17.13 -10.02 13.39
C GLN A 401 -15.72 -10.62 13.50
N ILE A 402 -15.08 -10.46 14.66
CA ILE A 402 -13.76 -11.04 14.93
C ILE A 402 -13.83 -12.57 14.90
N ASP A 403 -14.84 -13.15 15.53
CA ASP A 403 -15.00 -14.60 15.64
C ASP A 403 -15.30 -15.23 14.27
N ARG A 404 -16.18 -14.60 13.48
CA ARG A 404 -16.48 -15.03 12.12
C ARG A 404 -15.25 -14.98 11.22
N LEU A 405 -14.48 -13.89 11.25
CA LEU A 405 -13.26 -13.79 10.44
C LEU A 405 -12.17 -14.76 10.91
N HIS A 406 -12.07 -14.99 12.22
CA HIS A 406 -11.15 -15.99 12.78
C HIS A 406 -11.51 -17.41 12.34
N GLU A 407 -12.80 -17.76 12.30
CA GLU A 407 -13.28 -19.05 11.78
C GLU A 407 -12.93 -19.25 10.30
N ILE A 408 -13.15 -18.21 9.47
CA ILE A 408 -12.73 -18.23 8.06
C ILE A 408 -11.22 -18.45 7.97
N TYR A 409 -10.43 -17.71 8.75
CA TYR A 409 -8.97 -17.86 8.78
C TYR A 409 -8.54 -19.29 9.16
N VAL A 410 -9.17 -19.89 10.19
CA VAL A 410 -8.89 -21.26 10.63
C VAL A 410 -9.19 -22.26 9.51
N ASN A 411 -10.33 -22.12 8.83
CA ASN A 411 -10.70 -23.00 7.72
C ASN A 411 -9.71 -22.90 6.55
N GLU A 412 -9.24 -21.70 6.21
CA GLU A 412 -8.20 -21.51 5.19
C GLU A 412 -6.86 -22.12 5.60
N LEU A 413 -6.45 -21.97 6.86
CA LEU A 413 -5.22 -22.58 7.37
C LEU A 413 -5.30 -24.11 7.35
N LEU A 414 -6.43 -24.69 7.74
CA LEU A 414 -6.65 -26.14 7.67
C LEU A 414 -6.64 -26.65 6.23
N THR A 415 -7.25 -25.90 5.31
CA THR A 415 -7.22 -26.22 3.87
C THR A 415 -5.79 -26.19 3.34
N LEU A 416 -5.03 -25.15 3.68
CA LEU A 416 -3.62 -25.00 3.32
C LEU A 416 -2.80 -26.17 3.84
N PHE A 417 -2.92 -26.50 5.12
CA PHE A 417 -2.21 -27.62 5.73
C PHE A 417 -2.54 -28.95 5.05
N ASN A 418 -3.83 -29.27 4.89
CA ASN A 418 -4.27 -30.53 4.29
C ASN A 418 -3.83 -30.68 2.83
N THR A 419 -3.77 -29.58 2.09
CA THR A 419 -3.34 -29.59 0.69
C THR A 419 -1.87 -29.96 0.54
N TYR A 420 -1.01 -29.49 1.46
CA TYR A 420 0.45 -29.58 1.30
C TYR A 420 1.14 -30.59 2.23
N LYS A 421 0.45 -31.10 3.27
CA LYS A 421 1.07 -31.99 4.28
C LYS A 421 1.80 -33.20 3.70
N VAL A 422 1.22 -33.86 2.69
CA VAL A 422 1.83 -35.05 2.07
C VAL A 422 3.07 -34.68 1.26
N SER A 423 3.01 -33.57 0.52
CA SER A 423 4.13 -33.05 -0.28
C SER A 423 5.36 -32.71 0.57
N TYR A 424 5.17 -32.44 1.87
CA TYR A 424 6.25 -32.10 2.80
C TYR A 424 6.48 -33.14 3.89
N GLY A 425 6.12 -34.40 3.60
CA GLY A 425 6.58 -35.57 4.36
C GLY A 425 5.69 -36.00 5.54
N LEU A 426 4.52 -35.39 5.72
CA LEU A 426 3.54 -35.87 6.69
C LEU A 426 2.62 -36.94 6.07
N PRO A 427 2.14 -37.92 6.85
CA PRO A 427 1.18 -38.90 6.35
C PRO A 427 -0.16 -38.26 6.01
N GLU A 428 -0.92 -38.89 5.12
CA GLU A 428 -2.27 -38.42 4.73
C GLU A 428 -3.23 -38.33 5.94
N SER A 429 -3.04 -39.22 6.93
CA SER A 429 -3.78 -39.23 8.19
C SER A 429 -3.38 -38.11 9.17
N ALA A 430 -2.30 -37.37 8.92
CA ALA A 430 -1.87 -36.29 9.80
C ALA A 430 -2.94 -35.20 9.88
N GLN A 431 -3.19 -34.71 11.10
CA GLN A 431 -4.13 -33.63 11.36
C GLN A 431 -3.42 -32.49 12.09
N LEU A 432 -3.77 -31.26 11.74
CA LEU A 432 -3.35 -30.07 12.46
C LEU A 432 -4.26 -29.87 13.67
N GLU A 433 -3.69 -30.02 14.86
CA GLU A 433 -4.39 -29.80 16.12
C GLU A 433 -4.31 -28.32 16.51
N ILE A 434 -5.47 -27.67 16.60
CA ILE A 434 -5.58 -26.26 16.99
C ILE A 434 -5.99 -26.17 18.46
N LEU A 435 -5.08 -25.66 19.28
CA LEU A 435 -5.19 -25.49 20.73
C LEU A 435 -5.69 -24.09 21.12
#